data_AF-A0A4Y9SEH5-F1
#
_entry.id   AF-A0A4Y9SEH5-F1
#
_cell.length_a   1.000
_cell.length_b   1.000
_cell.length_c   1.000
_cell.angle_alpha   90.00
_cell.angle_beta   90.00
_cell.angle_gamma   90.00
#
_symmetry.space_group_name_H-M   'P 1'
#
loop_
_entity.id
_entity.type
_entity.pdbx_description
1 polymer ?
#
loop_
_entity_poly.entity_id
_entity_poly.type
_entity_poly.pdbx_seq_one_letter_code
_entity_poly.pdbx_strand_id
1 'polypeptide(L)'
;MSGQRTTGDAGAESGGAAGGRERSSAVLCGGCRDNRLDSERLFGDGRFQHADGRARFVATRPRMPQHATDAEYPLALNTGRVRDQWHTMTRTGRAAKLAGHTPECFVDLHPQDALLAGVREGELARVRSAWGALVARVRHSGGIARGGVFVPIHWNGQTASDARVGALVNPVVDPISGEPEFKHTPVTVEPFPVDWHAFILTRRGADLDALTYWTRVQETECVRYEAAGRGRIRDRADWARQLVDEHDPRADWLEYEDASEGIYRAVLLSGDQLQAVVFISSRPDLPPRTWLAAQFGKTIDARTRAALLAGQPLGQRDDGPVVCSCFGVGAGTIKQAIIKRRLCSVQEVTACLKAGGNCGSCIPEIRKLLDSTGQRSTA
;
A
#
# COMPACT_ATOMS: atom_id res chain seq x y z
N MET A 1 -25.12 73.19 15.96
CA MET A 1 -24.61 72.09 15.14
C MET A 1 -24.49 70.86 16.05
N SER A 2 -25.56 70.21 16.51
CA SER A 2 -26.51 69.33 15.78
C SER A 2 -25.82 68.50 14.70
N GLY A 3 -25.96 67.18 14.60
CA GLY A 3 -26.76 66.18 15.31
C GLY A 3 -26.14 64.80 15.02
N GLN A 4 -26.19 63.88 15.98
CA GLN A 4 -27.12 62.74 15.99
C GLN A 4 -26.85 61.68 14.92
N ARG A 5 -26.37 60.52 15.42
CA ARG A 5 -26.51 59.22 14.76
C ARG A 5 -27.99 58.84 14.77
N THR A 6 -28.52 58.51 13.60
CA THR A 6 -29.84 57.90 13.45
C THR A 6 -29.69 56.48 12.94
N THR A 7 -30.42 55.60 13.62
CA THR A 7 -30.81 54.24 13.21
C THR A 7 -31.74 54.30 12.00
N GLY A 8 -31.65 53.31 11.11
CA GLY A 8 -32.60 53.07 10.02
C GLY A 8 -32.62 51.59 9.65
N ASP A 9 -33.76 50.97 9.92
CA ASP A 9 -34.12 49.58 9.71
C ASP A 9 -34.67 49.35 8.28
N ALA A 10 -34.72 48.07 7.90
CA ALA A 10 -35.54 47.43 6.85
C ALA A 10 -35.14 47.56 5.37
N GLY A 11 -35.00 46.39 4.73
CA GLY A 11 -34.98 46.24 3.28
C GLY A 11 -34.44 44.88 2.81
N ALA A 12 -35.06 43.78 3.22
CA ALA A 12 -34.80 42.47 2.62
C ALA A 12 -35.45 42.43 1.23
N GLU A 13 -34.64 42.53 0.17
CA GLU A 13 -35.06 42.17 -1.19
C GLU A 13 -34.28 40.94 -1.67
N SER A 14 -35.04 39.88 -1.89
CA SER A 14 -34.63 38.64 -2.52
C SER A 14 -34.33 38.86 -4.00
N GLY A 15 -33.05 38.92 -4.37
CA GLY A 15 -32.57 38.85 -5.75
C GLY A 15 -31.86 37.53 -6.01
N GLY A 16 -32.49 36.64 -6.78
CA GLY A 16 -31.95 35.33 -7.14
C GLY A 16 -30.63 35.45 -7.93
N ALA A 17 -29.56 34.87 -7.40
CA ALA A 17 -28.30 34.70 -8.12
C ALA A 17 -28.44 33.56 -9.13
N ALA A 18 -28.69 33.91 -10.39
CA ALA A 18 -28.57 33.00 -11.52
C ALA A 18 -27.12 32.54 -11.64
N GLY A 19 -26.92 31.22 -11.70
CA GLY A 19 -25.62 30.58 -11.81
C GLY A 19 -24.88 30.97 -13.08
N GLY A 20 -23.86 31.82 -12.94
CA GLY A 20 -22.85 32.05 -13.96
C GLY A 20 -21.86 30.88 -13.98
N ARG A 21 -21.86 30.09 -15.05
CA ARG A 21 -20.79 29.12 -15.32
C ARG A 21 -19.51 29.90 -15.65
N GLU A 22 -18.53 29.84 -14.76
CA GLU A 22 -17.16 30.25 -15.07
C GLU A 22 -16.63 29.34 -16.19
N ARG A 23 -16.32 29.95 -17.34
CA ARG A 23 -15.71 29.26 -18.48
C ARG A 23 -14.25 28.97 -18.13
N SER A 24 -13.91 27.69 -18.09
CA SER A 24 -12.53 27.20 -17.95
C SER A 24 -11.61 27.87 -18.98
N SER A 25 -10.46 28.37 -18.52
CA SER A 25 -9.44 28.89 -19.42
C SER A 25 -8.88 27.77 -20.31
N ALA A 26 -8.64 28.12 -21.57
CA ALA A 26 -8.28 27.22 -22.65
C ALA A 26 -6.84 26.69 -22.51
N VAL A 27 -6.65 25.43 -22.89
CA VAL A 27 -5.34 24.80 -23.05
C VAL A 27 -4.65 25.41 -24.28
N LEU A 28 -3.57 26.16 -24.05
CA LEU A 28 -2.68 26.62 -25.11
C LEU A 28 -1.83 25.44 -25.60
N CYS A 29 -2.14 24.91 -26.79
CA CYS A 29 -1.23 24.04 -27.52
C CYS A 29 -0.38 24.93 -28.47
N GLY A 30 0.91 25.06 -28.17
CA GLY A 30 1.86 25.84 -28.96
C GLY A 30 2.05 25.22 -30.35
N GLY A 31 1.33 25.72 -31.35
CA GLY A 31 1.47 25.28 -32.74
C GLY A 31 0.33 25.68 -33.68
N CYS A 32 -0.81 26.14 -33.17
CA CYS A 32 -1.93 26.57 -34.02
C CYS A 32 -1.65 27.95 -34.66
N ARG A 33 -1.39 27.98 -35.96
CA ARG A 33 -1.39 29.23 -36.76
C ARG A 33 -2.79 29.79 -37.02
N ASP A 34 -3.84 29.13 -36.55
CA ASP A 34 -5.20 29.67 -36.55
C ASP A 34 -5.89 29.30 -35.24
N ASN A 35 -6.22 30.33 -34.47
CA ASN A 35 -6.55 30.26 -33.05
C ASN A 35 -8.02 29.92 -32.84
N ARG A 36 -8.48 28.74 -33.28
CA ARG A 36 -9.81 28.23 -32.92
C ARG A 36 -9.76 27.57 -31.54
N LEU A 37 -9.74 28.42 -30.52
CA LEU A 37 -9.80 28.09 -29.09
C LEU A 37 -11.16 27.50 -28.64
N ASP A 38 -12.10 27.27 -29.56
CA ASP A 38 -13.49 26.87 -29.29
C ASP A 38 -13.83 25.46 -29.81
N SER A 39 -12.83 24.63 -30.11
CA SER A 39 -13.09 23.26 -30.56
C SER A 39 -13.49 22.36 -29.38
N GLU A 40 -14.75 21.92 -29.34
CA GLU A 40 -15.23 20.91 -28.38
C GLU A 40 -14.47 19.57 -28.52
N ARG A 41 -13.89 19.31 -29.70
CA ARG A 41 -13.17 18.06 -30.01
C ARG A 41 -12.01 18.30 -30.97
N LEU A 42 -10.80 17.98 -30.50
CA LEU A 42 -9.58 17.99 -31.32
C LEU A 42 -9.76 17.20 -32.61
N PHE A 43 -9.29 17.78 -33.72
CA PHE A 43 -9.35 17.21 -35.08
C PHE A 43 -10.77 16.89 -35.56
N GLY A 44 -11.82 17.48 -34.96
CA GLY A 44 -13.21 17.28 -35.35
C GLY A 44 -13.56 17.74 -36.77
N ASP A 45 -12.73 18.61 -37.34
CA ASP A 45 -12.81 19.08 -38.72
C ASP A 45 -11.98 18.21 -39.71
N GLY A 46 -11.37 17.13 -39.22
CA GLY A 46 -10.53 16.23 -40.01
C GLY A 46 -9.16 16.81 -40.40
N ARG A 47 -8.74 17.95 -39.82
CA ARG A 47 -7.46 18.58 -40.14
C ARG A 47 -6.40 18.23 -39.10
N PHE A 48 -5.40 17.46 -39.50
CA PHE A 48 -4.29 17.03 -38.66
C PHE A 48 -3.11 18.00 -38.71
N GLN A 49 -2.21 17.95 -37.73
CA GLN A 49 -1.00 18.78 -37.65
C GLN A 49 0.12 18.30 -38.58
N HIS A 50 -0.22 18.14 -39.85
CA HIS A 50 0.70 17.82 -40.95
C HIS A 50 0.54 18.87 -42.05
N ALA A 51 1.56 19.06 -42.89
CA ALA A 51 1.58 20.12 -43.90
C ALA A 51 0.39 20.07 -44.88
N ASP A 52 -0.14 18.87 -45.15
CA ASP A 52 -1.29 18.61 -46.02
C ASP A 52 -2.62 18.46 -45.25
N GLY A 53 -2.59 18.56 -43.92
CA GLY A 53 -3.75 18.42 -43.04
C GLY A 53 -4.31 17.00 -42.92
N ARG A 54 -3.65 15.97 -43.47
CA ARG A 54 -4.17 14.58 -43.51
C ARG A 54 -3.57 13.69 -42.42
N ALA A 55 -4.34 12.74 -41.90
CA ALA A 55 -3.83 11.71 -41.01
C ALA A 55 -2.80 10.82 -41.72
N ARG A 56 -1.79 10.36 -40.99
CA ARG A 56 -0.77 9.42 -41.50
C ARG A 56 -1.01 8.03 -40.95
N PHE A 57 -1.27 7.08 -41.84
CA PHE A 57 -1.27 5.66 -41.48
C PHE A 57 0.16 5.15 -41.49
N VAL A 58 0.60 4.58 -40.37
CA VAL A 58 1.94 3.98 -40.22
C VAL A 58 1.75 2.49 -39.96
N ALA A 59 2.18 1.66 -40.91
CA ALA A 59 2.16 0.21 -40.73
C ALA A 59 3.36 -0.23 -39.88
N THR A 60 3.10 -0.78 -38.70
CA THR A 60 4.13 -1.32 -37.81
C THR A 60 4.10 -2.84 -37.84
N ARG A 61 5.27 -3.47 -37.99
CA ARG A 61 5.40 -4.93 -37.88
C ARG A 61 5.47 -5.30 -36.39
N PRO A 62 4.69 -6.29 -35.91
CA PRO A 62 4.85 -6.81 -34.55
C PRO A 62 6.28 -7.30 -34.31
N ARG A 63 6.84 -6.99 -33.13
CA ARG A 63 8.15 -7.44 -32.69
C ARG A 63 7.99 -8.11 -31.34
N MET A 64 8.72 -9.20 -31.14
CA MET A 64 8.81 -9.84 -29.83
C MET A 64 9.72 -9.02 -28.91
N PRO A 65 9.58 -9.17 -27.58
CA PRO A 65 10.51 -8.57 -26.63
C PRO A 65 11.96 -8.92 -26.98
N GLN A 66 12.87 -7.97 -26.79
CA GLN A 66 14.28 -8.17 -27.15
C GLN A 66 14.95 -9.23 -26.27
N HIS A 67 14.54 -9.31 -25.00
CA HIS A 67 14.97 -10.35 -24.07
C HIS A 67 13.78 -11.28 -23.78
N ALA A 68 13.76 -12.43 -24.46
CA ALA A 68 12.75 -13.47 -24.23
C ALA A 68 13.05 -14.26 -22.94
N THR A 69 12.04 -14.92 -22.39
CA THR A 69 12.20 -15.88 -21.30
C THR A 69 12.97 -17.11 -21.75
N ASP A 70 13.70 -17.74 -20.83
CA ASP A 70 14.50 -18.93 -21.08
C ASP A 70 14.48 -19.90 -19.88
N ALA A 71 15.37 -20.89 -19.86
CA ALA A 71 15.43 -21.86 -18.78
C ALA A 71 15.96 -21.27 -17.45
N GLU A 72 16.78 -20.22 -17.49
CA GLU A 72 17.30 -19.55 -16.28
C GLU A 72 16.29 -18.52 -15.73
N TYR A 73 15.59 -17.83 -16.63
CA TYR A 73 14.60 -16.79 -16.35
C TYR A 73 13.25 -17.13 -17.01
N PRO A 74 12.50 -18.11 -16.47
CA PRO A 74 11.33 -18.69 -17.14
C PRO A 74 10.07 -17.81 -17.09
N LEU A 75 10.06 -16.75 -16.28
CA LEU A 75 8.88 -15.93 -16.04
C LEU A 75 9.04 -14.53 -16.65
N ALA A 76 7.96 -13.98 -17.20
CA ALA A 76 7.92 -12.63 -17.74
C ALA A 76 7.39 -11.64 -16.68
N LEU A 77 8.27 -10.76 -16.19
CA LEU A 77 7.90 -9.68 -15.29
C LEU A 77 7.18 -8.55 -16.04
N ASN A 78 6.00 -8.23 -15.55
CA ASN A 78 5.29 -7.00 -15.81
C ASN A 78 5.35 -6.10 -14.56
N THR A 79 5.42 -4.79 -14.77
CA THR A 79 5.44 -3.81 -13.70
C THR A 79 4.23 -2.90 -13.79
N GLY A 80 3.79 -2.35 -12.67
CA GLY A 80 2.68 -1.41 -12.72
C GLY A 80 2.43 -0.65 -11.43
N ARG A 81 1.31 0.05 -11.39
CA ARG A 81 0.92 0.86 -10.25
C ARG A 81 -0.14 0.17 -9.43
N VAL A 82 -0.09 0.37 -8.12
CA VAL A 82 -1.25 0.14 -7.25
C VAL A 82 -2.00 1.45 -7.08
N ARG A 83 -3.31 1.36 -6.95
CA ARG A 83 -4.23 2.51 -6.89
C ARG A 83 -3.86 3.54 -5.81
N ASP A 84 -3.49 3.06 -4.62
CA ASP A 84 -3.34 3.93 -3.43
C ASP A 84 -1.98 4.64 -3.36
N GLN A 85 -1.05 4.31 -4.27
CA GLN A 85 0.27 4.89 -4.29
C GLN A 85 0.54 5.64 -5.60
N TRP A 86 1.32 6.71 -5.50
CA TRP A 86 1.66 7.56 -6.64
C TRP A 86 3.17 7.56 -6.81
N HIS A 87 3.63 6.96 -7.91
CA HIS A 87 5.06 6.77 -8.22
C HIS A 87 5.86 6.33 -6.99
N THR A 88 6.95 7.01 -6.66
CA THR A 88 7.90 6.66 -5.60
C THR A 88 7.40 6.98 -4.18
N MET A 89 6.09 7.22 -4.00
CA MET A 89 5.45 7.44 -2.70
C MET A 89 5.93 8.69 -1.94
N THR A 90 6.56 9.65 -2.61
CA THR A 90 7.09 10.88 -1.98
C THR A 90 6.02 11.69 -1.22
N ARG A 91 4.75 11.61 -1.67
CA ARG A 91 3.59 12.20 -0.96
C ARG A 91 2.69 11.13 -0.36
N THR A 92 2.30 10.15 -1.17
CA THR A 92 1.31 9.12 -0.80
C THR A 92 1.83 8.16 0.28
N GLY A 93 3.14 7.89 0.35
CA GLY A 93 3.77 7.10 1.41
C GLY A 93 3.80 7.80 2.78
N ARG A 94 3.55 9.11 2.83
CA ARG A 94 3.42 9.89 4.07
C ARG A 94 1.98 9.96 4.58
N ALA A 95 1.01 9.42 3.84
CA ALA A 95 -0.40 9.44 4.20
C ALA A 95 -0.82 8.09 4.79
N ALA A 96 -1.05 8.06 6.11
CA ALA A 96 -1.42 6.83 6.83
C ALA A 96 -2.62 6.10 6.22
N LYS A 97 -3.65 6.85 5.83
CA LYS A 97 -4.86 6.32 5.21
C LYS A 97 -4.60 5.56 3.90
N LEU A 98 -3.58 5.96 3.13
CA LEU A 98 -3.23 5.31 1.86
C LEU A 98 -2.27 4.13 2.06
N ALA A 99 -1.42 4.19 3.08
CA ALA A 99 -0.43 3.16 3.39
C ALA A 99 -1.08 1.87 3.93
N GLY A 100 -2.21 1.95 4.63
CA GLY A 100 -2.82 0.82 5.32
C GLY A 100 -3.35 -0.32 4.45
N HIS A 101 -3.77 -0.07 3.21
CA HIS A 101 -4.40 -1.09 2.35
C HIS A 101 -3.38 -1.99 1.63
N THR A 102 -2.20 -1.48 1.30
CA THR A 102 -1.10 -2.28 0.74
C THR A 102 0.19 -1.83 1.43
N PRO A 103 0.48 -2.40 2.61
CA PRO A 103 1.61 -1.96 3.43
C PRO A 103 2.95 -2.34 2.80
N GLU A 104 3.03 -3.51 2.16
CA GLU A 104 4.27 -4.10 1.64
C GLU A 104 4.25 -4.24 0.12
N CYS A 105 5.44 -4.17 -0.47
CA CYS A 105 5.64 -4.57 -1.86
C CYS A 105 5.30 -6.05 -2.00
N PHE A 106 4.77 -6.44 -3.15
CA PHE A 106 4.41 -7.83 -3.40
C PHE A 106 4.81 -8.28 -4.80
N VAL A 107 5.03 -9.60 -4.91
CA VAL A 107 5.14 -10.32 -6.17
C VAL A 107 3.87 -11.14 -6.35
N ASP A 108 3.13 -10.84 -7.41
CA ASP A 108 1.89 -11.54 -7.76
C ASP A 108 2.15 -12.46 -8.94
N LEU A 109 1.78 -13.72 -8.80
CA LEU A 109 2.02 -14.76 -9.79
C LEU A 109 0.96 -15.84 -9.72
N HIS A 110 0.85 -16.62 -10.78
CA HIS A 110 -0.09 -17.72 -10.84
C HIS A 110 0.27 -18.79 -9.78
N PRO A 111 -0.70 -19.41 -9.07
CA PRO A 111 -0.43 -20.40 -8.02
C PRO A 111 0.45 -21.59 -8.46
N GLN A 112 0.33 -22.01 -9.72
CA GLN A 112 1.19 -23.07 -10.28
C GLN A 112 2.65 -22.62 -10.42
N ASP A 113 2.89 -21.38 -10.84
CA ASP A 113 4.26 -20.88 -10.99
C ASP A 113 4.89 -20.67 -9.61
N ALA A 114 4.10 -20.23 -8.62
CA ALA A 114 4.52 -20.18 -7.23
C ALA A 114 4.89 -21.57 -6.69
N LEU A 115 4.08 -22.60 -6.99
CA LEU A 115 4.39 -23.98 -6.63
C LEU A 115 5.70 -24.46 -7.26
N LEU A 116 5.93 -24.19 -8.55
CA LEU A 116 7.17 -24.54 -9.26
C LEU A 116 8.38 -23.79 -8.71
N ALA A 117 8.21 -22.54 -8.30
CA ALA A 117 9.22 -21.72 -7.64
C ALA A 117 9.43 -22.06 -6.15
N GLY A 118 8.60 -22.93 -5.56
CA GLY A 118 8.69 -23.31 -4.15
C GLY A 118 8.30 -22.20 -3.16
N VAL A 119 7.51 -21.21 -3.60
CA VAL A 119 7.10 -20.06 -2.77
C VAL A 119 5.62 -20.14 -2.39
N ARG A 120 5.25 -19.59 -1.23
CA ARG A 120 3.86 -19.61 -0.73
C ARG A 120 3.34 -18.21 -0.46
N GLU A 121 2.02 -18.06 -0.54
CA GLU A 121 1.35 -16.78 -0.27
C GLU A 121 1.68 -16.26 1.14
N GLY A 122 2.04 -14.98 1.22
CA GLY A 122 2.41 -14.33 2.48
C GLY A 122 3.86 -14.55 2.92
N GLU A 123 4.62 -15.43 2.28
CA GLU A 123 6.07 -15.56 2.49
C GLU A 123 6.85 -14.51 1.68
N LEU A 124 8.14 -14.36 1.97
CA LEU A 124 9.04 -13.54 1.18
C LEU A 124 9.64 -14.36 0.04
N ALA A 125 9.71 -13.76 -1.14
CA ALA A 125 10.41 -14.32 -2.28
C ALA A 125 11.39 -13.31 -2.85
N ARG A 126 12.51 -13.81 -3.35
CA ARG A 126 13.42 -13.03 -4.18
C ARG A 126 13.03 -13.19 -5.63
N VAL A 127 12.91 -12.07 -6.33
CA VAL A 127 12.78 -12.02 -7.79
C VAL A 127 14.13 -11.59 -8.34
N ARG A 128 14.64 -12.28 -9.35
CA ARG A 128 15.95 -12.01 -9.94
C ARG A 128 15.87 -11.95 -11.47
N SER A 129 16.56 -11.01 -12.07
CA SER A 129 16.81 -10.93 -13.52
C SER A 129 18.32 -10.96 -13.78
N ALA A 130 18.73 -10.82 -15.04
CA ALA A 130 20.14 -10.59 -15.38
C ALA A 130 20.68 -9.25 -14.85
N TRP A 131 19.81 -8.29 -14.51
CA TRP A 131 20.20 -6.92 -14.14
C TRP A 131 20.16 -6.63 -12.64
N GLY A 132 19.45 -7.45 -11.86
CA GLY A 132 19.36 -7.24 -10.43
C GLY A 132 18.40 -8.19 -9.74
N ALA A 133 18.05 -7.82 -8.51
CA ALA A 133 17.12 -8.56 -7.67
C ALA A 133 16.25 -7.60 -6.85
N LEU A 134 15.18 -8.15 -6.29
CA LEU A 134 14.43 -7.56 -5.18
C LEU A 134 13.81 -8.66 -4.32
N VAL A 135 13.37 -8.31 -3.13
CA VAL A 135 12.60 -9.14 -2.20
C VAL A 135 11.23 -8.51 -1.97
N ALA A 136 10.18 -9.30 -2.13
CA ALA A 136 8.81 -8.87 -1.93
C ALA A 136 7.93 -10.00 -1.38
N ARG A 137 6.76 -9.63 -0.87
CA ARG A 137 5.81 -10.59 -0.30
C ARG A 137 5.01 -11.29 -1.40
N VAL A 138 4.89 -12.60 -1.34
CA VAL A 138 4.19 -13.39 -2.35
C VAL A 138 2.68 -13.21 -2.21
N ARG A 139 2.01 -13.04 -3.35
CA ARG A 139 0.55 -12.94 -3.46
C ARG A 139 0.04 -13.83 -4.58
N HIS A 140 -1.16 -14.38 -4.39
CA HIS A 140 -1.90 -15.06 -5.45
C HIS A 140 -3.24 -14.35 -5.65
N SER A 141 -3.29 -13.32 -6.50
CA SER A 141 -4.55 -12.60 -6.75
C SER A 141 -5.52 -13.38 -7.64
N GLY A 142 -5.01 -14.37 -8.39
CA GLY A 142 -5.74 -15.05 -9.46
C GLY A 142 -5.87 -14.21 -10.74
N GLY A 143 -5.28 -13.02 -10.79
CA GLY A 143 -5.30 -12.13 -11.97
C GLY A 143 -4.09 -12.28 -12.89
N ILE A 144 -3.11 -13.11 -12.52
CA ILE A 144 -1.85 -13.29 -13.27
C ILE A 144 -1.92 -14.61 -14.04
N ALA A 145 -1.66 -14.54 -15.35
CA ALA A 145 -1.56 -15.72 -16.21
C ALA A 145 -0.27 -16.52 -15.91
N ARG A 146 -0.29 -17.82 -16.23
CA ARG A 146 0.90 -18.67 -16.12
C ARG A 146 2.06 -18.11 -16.94
N GLY A 147 3.27 -18.22 -16.42
CA GLY A 147 4.48 -17.66 -17.03
C GLY A 147 4.64 -16.15 -16.81
N GLY A 148 3.71 -15.50 -16.10
CA GLY A 148 3.73 -14.07 -15.82
C GLY A 148 3.96 -13.77 -14.34
N VAL A 149 4.60 -12.62 -14.08
CA VAL A 149 4.82 -12.08 -12.73
C VAL A 149 4.47 -10.59 -12.74
N PHE A 150 3.86 -10.10 -11.67
CA PHE A 150 3.62 -8.67 -11.48
C PHE A 150 4.27 -8.14 -10.21
N VAL A 151 4.98 -7.01 -10.33
CA VAL A 151 5.53 -6.27 -9.18
C VAL A 151 5.19 -4.77 -9.29
N PRO A 152 4.65 -4.14 -8.22
CA PRO A 152 4.39 -2.70 -8.22
C PRO A 152 5.66 -1.84 -8.26
N ILE A 153 5.58 -0.65 -8.87
CA ILE A 153 6.73 0.26 -9.06
C ILE A 153 7.06 1.19 -7.89
N HIS A 154 6.33 1.10 -6.78
CA HIS A 154 6.26 2.20 -5.82
C HIS A 154 7.39 2.21 -4.79
N TRP A 155 7.80 1.04 -4.31
CA TRP A 155 8.76 0.90 -3.22
C TRP A 155 10.19 1.23 -3.67
N ASN A 156 10.97 1.81 -2.76
CA ASN A 156 12.33 2.26 -2.99
C ASN A 156 13.11 2.25 -1.66
N GLY A 157 14.40 2.63 -1.68
CA GLY A 157 15.28 2.58 -0.51
C GLY A 157 14.85 3.43 0.70
N GLN A 158 13.88 4.34 0.55
CA GLN A 158 13.31 5.09 1.69
C GLN A 158 12.13 4.36 2.34
N THR A 159 11.49 3.42 1.64
CA THR A 159 10.27 2.74 2.08
C THR A 159 10.41 1.23 2.19
N ALA A 160 11.50 0.65 1.69
CA ALA A 160 11.84 -0.76 1.85
C ALA A 160 13.34 -1.01 1.67
N SER A 161 13.82 -2.06 2.34
CA SER A 161 15.17 -2.63 2.20
C SER A 161 15.58 -2.94 0.77
N ASP A 162 14.81 -3.81 0.10
CA ASP A 162 15.17 -4.36 -1.21
C ASP A 162 13.92 -4.58 -2.08
N ALA A 163 13.12 -3.54 -2.33
CA ALA A 163 11.86 -3.67 -3.09
C ALA A 163 11.76 -2.73 -4.30
N ARG A 164 12.90 -2.29 -4.85
CA ARG A 164 12.95 -1.39 -6.01
C ARG A 164 12.87 -2.19 -7.31
N VAL A 165 11.66 -2.34 -7.86
CA VAL A 165 11.44 -3.11 -9.12
C VAL A 165 12.26 -2.63 -10.30
N GLY A 166 12.61 -1.33 -10.36
CA GLY A 166 13.47 -0.77 -11.40
C GLY A 166 14.85 -1.45 -11.50
N ALA A 167 15.32 -2.10 -10.43
CA ALA A 167 16.58 -2.87 -10.45
C ALA A 167 16.49 -4.16 -11.28
N LEU A 168 15.28 -4.68 -11.52
CA LEU A 168 15.08 -5.88 -12.34
C LEU A 168 15.04 -5.56 -13.83
N VAL A 169 14.52 -4.39 -14.18
CA VAL A 169 14.07 -4.08 -15.54
C VAL A 169 15.24 -4.11 -16.53
N ASN A 170 15.02 -4.77 -17.67
CA ASN A 170 15.92 -4.72 -18.80
C ASN A 170 16.08 -3.27 -19.35
N PRO A 171 17.27 -2.90 -19.85
CA PRO A 171 17.57 -1.53 -20.29
C PRO A 171 17.18 -1.23 -21.75
N VAL A 172 16.38 -2.09 -22.40
CA VAL A 172 15.98 -1.89 -23.80
C VAL A 172 15.05 -0.68 -23.90
N VAL A 173 15.29 0.13 -24.92
CA VAL A 173 14.49 1.30 -25.26
C VAL A 173 14.04 1.24 -26.71
N ASP A 174 12.86 1.81 -26.98
CA ASP A 174 12.40 2.01 -28.35
C ASP A 174 13.38 2.97 -29.07
N PRO A 175 13.87 2.61 -30.27
CA PRO A 175 14.87 3.41 -30.98
C PRO A 175 14.33 4.74 -31.53
N ILE A 176 13.01 4.96 -31.53
CA ILE A 176 12.37 6.17 -32.05
C ILE A 176 12.03 7.12 -30.89
N SER A 177 11.33 6.64 -29.86
CA SER A 177 10.87 7.45 -28.73
C SER A 177 11.85 7.49 -27.55
N GLY A 178 12.75 6.50 -27.44
CA GLY A 178 13.58 6.29 -26.27
C GLY A 178 12.81 5.71 -25.06
N GLU A 179 11.56 5.31 -25.25
CA GLU A 179 10.74 4.75 -24.18
C GLU A 179 11.22 3.34 -23.79
N PRO A 180 11.40 3.04 -22.49
CA PRO A 180 11.92 1.76 -22.02
C PRO A 180 10.88 0.63 -22.03
N GLU A 181 11.34 -0.61 -22.20
CA GLU A 181 10.55 -1.85 -22.22
C GLU A 181 10.11 -2.31 -20.80
N PHE A 182 9.42 -1.45 -20.04
CA PHE A 182 9.06 -1.72 -18.63
C PHE A 182 8.09 -2.88 -18.39
N LYS A 183 7.48 -3.45 -19.44
CA LYS A 183 6.37 -4.42 -19.35
C LYS A 183 6.77 -5.85 -19.66
N HIS A 184 8.05 -6.07 -19.93
CA HIS A 184 8.61 -7.40 -20.12
C HIS A 184 10.02 -7.42 -19.54
N THR A 185 10.34 -8.38 -18.69
CA THR A 185 11.71 -8.66 -18.26
C THR A 185 11.75 -10.12 -17.84
N PRO A 186 12.62 -10.95 -18.41
CA PRO A 186 12.81 -12.32 -17.93
C PRO A 186 13.28 -12.32 -16.48
N VAL A 187 12.59 -13.07 -15.63
CA VAL A 187 12.90 -13.23 -14.22
C VAL A 187 12.78 -14.69 -13.78
N THR A 188 13.43 -14.98 -12.66
CA THR A 188 13.18 -16.16 -11.84
C THR A 188 12.69 -15.71 -10.46
N VAL A 189 11.91 -16.56 -9.80
CA VAL A 189 11.39 -16.33 -8.45
C VAL A 189 11.87 -17.48 -7.58
N GLU A 190 12.44 -17.17 -6.43
CA GLU A 190 12.98 -18.15 -5.49
C GLU A 190 12.58 -17.80 -4.04
N PRO A 191 12.53 -18.79 -3.13
CA PRO A 191 12.24 -18.54 -1.72
C PRO A 191 13.28 -17.61 -1.09
N PHE A 192 12.81 -16.69 -0.25
CA PHE A 192 13.69 -15.86 0.57
C PHE A 192 13.52 -16.26 2.05
N PRO A 193 14.23 -17.30 2.52
CA PRO A 193 14.07 -17.78 3.87
C PRO A 193 14.60 -16.76 4.89
N VAL A 194 13.88 -16.68 5.99
CA VAL A 194 14.16 -15.87 7.18
C VAL A 194 13.95 -16.74 8.41
N ASP A 195 14.73 -16.49 9.46
CA ASP A 195 14.68 -17.27 10.71
C ASP A 195 13.69 -16.69 11.71
N TRP A 196 13.33 -15.41 11.53
CA TRP A 196 12.37 -14.71 12.37
C TRP A 196 11.68 -13.58 11.61
N HIS A 197 10.49 -13.25 12.10
CA HIS A 197 9.64 -12.15 11.64
C HIS A 197 9.46 -11.16 12.78
N ALA A 198 9.32 -9.88 12.44
CA ALA A 198 9.05 -8.84 13.40
C ALA A 198 8.14 -7.75 12.84
N PHE A 199 7.49 -7.01 13.74
CA PHE A 199 7.05 -5.67 13.42
C PHE A 199 7.44 -4.70 14.53
N ILE A 200 7.67 -3.46 14.13
CA ILE A 200 8.05 -2.36 15.02
C ILE A 200 7.08 -1.22 14.79
N LEU A 201 6.50 -0.68 15.86
CA LEU A 201 5.81 0.61 15.84
C LEU A 201 6.66 1.57 16.66
N THR A 202 6.98 2.74 16.14
CA THR A 202 7.88 3.70 16.80
C THR A 202 7.57 5.13 16.39
N ARG A 203 7.75 6.08 17.31
CA ARG A 203 7.61 7.51 17.01
C ARG A 203 8.85 8.12 16.33
N ARG A 204 10.05 7.63 16.65
CA ARG A 204 11.32 8.29 16.29
C ARG A 204 12.06 7.64 15.12
N GLY A 205 11.56 6.50 14.64
CA GLY A 205 12.26 5.67 13.65
C GLY A 205 12.91 4.45 14.31
N ALA A 206 13.62 3.67 13.52
CA ALA A 206 14.34 2.49 13.97
C ALA A 206 15.66 2.38 13.21
N ASP A 207 16.68 1.80 13.82
CA ASP A 207 17.89 1.36 13.12
C ASP A 207 17.55 0.17 12.22
N LEU A 208 17.75 0.31 10.91
CA LEU A 208 17.33 -0.68 9.93
C LEU A 208 18.50 -1.54 9.43
N ASP A 209 19.74 -1.21 9.79
CA ASP A 209 20.94 -1.84 9.23
C ASP A 209 21.09 -3.29 9.70
N ALA A 210 20.57 -3.61 10.88
CA ALA A 210 20.54 -4.96 11.42
C ALA A 210 19.47 -5.87 10.78
N LEU A 211 18.56 -5.33 9.95
CA LEU A 211 17.41 -6.04 9.40
C LEU A 211 17.72 -6.59 8.00
N THR A 212 17.46 -7.88 7.79
CA THR A 212 17.63 -8.49 6.46
C THR A 212 16.55 -8.05 5.48
N TYR A 213 15.32 -7.89 5.98
CA TYR A 213 14.18 -7.34 5.24
C TYR A 213 13.44 -6.36 6.13
N TRP A 214 13.07 -5.23 5.55
CA TRP A 214 12.12 -4.29 6.14
C TRP A 214 11.30 -3.56 5.08
N THR A 215 10.08 -3.18 5.47
CA THR A 215 9.22 -2.21 4.79
C THR A 215 8.71 -1.20 5.80
N ARG A 216 8.75 0.08 5.43
CA ARG A 216 8.26 1.20 6.22
C ARG A 216 6.85 1.60 5.79
N VAL A 217 5.94 1.66 6.74
CA VAL A 217 4.53 2.05 6.57
C VAL A 217 4.25 3.23 7.50
N GLN A 218 3.67 4.31 6.95
CA GLN A 218 3.25 5.44 7.77
C GLN A 218 1.93 5.11 8.48
N GLU A 219 1.88 5.32 9.79
CA GLU A 219 0.64 5.33 10.58
C GLU A 219 0.33 6.78 11.02
N THR A 220 -0.82 7.01 11.67
CA THR A 220 -1.24 8.38 12.03
C THR A 220 -0.27 9.06 13.01
N GLU A 221 0.11 8.35 14.08
CA GLU A 221 0.89 8.89 15.21
C GLU A 221 2.28 8.25 15.35
N CYS A 222 2.60 7.29 14.47
CA CYS A 222 3.84 6.54 14.50
C CYS A 222 4.23 6.05 13.10
N VAL A 223 5.37 5.37 13.04
CA VAL A 223 5.84 4.64 11.87
C VAL A 223 5.82 3.16 12.20
N ARG A 224 5.33 2.35 11.27
CA ARG A 224 5.40 0.91 11.33
C ARG A 224 6.50 0.38 10.42
N TYR A 225 7.27 -0.56 10.92
CA TYR A 225 8.15 -1.40 10.12
C TYR A 225 7.63 -2.83 10.17
N GLU A 226 7.40 -3.44 9.01
CA GLU A 226 7.31 -4.90 8.88
C GLU A 226 8.72 -5.39 8.58
N ALA A 227 9.23 -6.34 9.34
CA ALA A 227 10.64 -6.74 9.31
C ALA A 227 10.81 -8.26 9.38
N ALA A 228 11.96 -8.73 8.90
CA ALA A 228 12.39 -10.11 9.05
C ALA A 228 13.91 -10.19 9.00
N GLY A 229 14.47 -11.26 9.55
CA GLY A 229 15.90 -11.44 9.55
C GLY A 229 16.37 -12.88 9.60
N ARG A 230 17.69 -13.02 9.47
CA ARG A 230 18.41 -14.28 9.53
C ARG A 230 19.31 -14.34 10.76
N GLY A 231 19.66 -15.55 11.15
CA GLY A 231 20.42 -15.83 12.35
C GLY A 231 19.59 -15.68 13.63
N ARG A 232 20.22 -16.07 14.74
CA ARG A 232 19.63 -15.96 16.07
C ARG A 232 19.93 -14.60 16.68
N ILE A 233 18.88 -13.91 17.14
CA ILE A 233 19.02 -12.75 18.03
C ILE A 233 19.38 -13.30 19.42
N ARG A 234 20.59 -13.01 19.91
CA ARG A 234 21.11 -13.57 21.18
C ARG A 234 20.43 -12.93 22.38
N ASP A 235 20.45 -11.60 22.43
CA ASP A 235 19.78 -10.79 23.44
C ASP A 235 18.74 -9.94 22.75
N ARG A 236 17.47 -10.34 22.85
CA ARG A 236 16.36 -9.65 22.18
C ARG A 236 16.00 -8.34 22.88
N ALA A 237 16.29 -8.24 24.16
CA ALA A 237 16.04 -7.06 24.98
C ALA A 237 17.00 -5.93 24.62
N ASP A 238 18.29 -6.23 24.57
CA ASP A 238 19.33 -5.31 24.10
C ASP A 238 19.11 -4.93 22.62
N TRP A 239 18.83 -5.94 21.78
CA TRP A 239 18.53 -5.70 20.37
C TRP A 239 17.34 -4.76 20.15
N ALA A 240 16.24 -4.95 20.88
CA ALA A 240 15.07 -4.09 20.76
C ALA A 240 15.35 -2.64 21.19
N ARG A 241 16.19 -2.43 22.22
CA ARG A 241 16.61 -1.09 22.69
C ARG A 241 17.47 -0.38 21.65
N GLN A 242 18.47 -1.08 21.10
CA GLN A 242 19.31 -0.57 20.00
C GLN A 242 18.46 -0.23 18.77
N LEU A 243 17.52 -1.12 18.42
CA LEU A 243 16.66 -0.95 17.25
C LEU A 243 15.81 0.32 17.32
N VAL A 244 15.32 0.72 18.49
CA VAL A 244 14.50 1.93 18.66
C VAL A 244 15.31 3.16 19.11
N ASP A 245 16.64 3.02 19.22
CA ASP A 245 17.57 4.04 19.71
C ASP A 245 17.16 4.64 21.06
N GLU A 246 16.68 3.79 21.99
CA GLU A 246 16.34 4.22 23.35
C GLU A 246 17.41 3.77 24.33
N HIS A 247 18.08 4.76 24.91
CA HIS A 247 19.21 4.59 25.82
C HIS A 247 18.94 5.19 27.21
N ASP A 248 17.78 5.82 27.45
CA ASP A 248 17.43 6.31 28.77
C ASP A 248 17.17 5.13 29.72
N PRO A 249 17.99 4.94 30.76
CA PRO A 249 17.81 3.87 31.73
C PRO A 249 16.53 4.03 32.57
N ARG A 250 15.85 5.18 32.51
CA ARG A 250 14.56 5.43 33.16
C ARG A 250 13.37 5.12 32.27
N ALA A 251 13.59 4.76 31.00
CA ALA A 251 12.51 4.42 30.10
C ALA A 251 11.82 3.12 30.56
N ASP A 252 10.49 3.13 30.54
CA ASP A 252 9.67 2.08 31.12
C ASP A 252 9.38 1.01 30.06
N TRP A 253 10.16 -0.06 30.10
CA TRP A 253 10.04 -1.21 29.21
C TRP A 253 9.18 -2.31 29.84
N LEU A 254 8.10 -2.67 29.16
CA LEU A 254 7.33 -3.89 29.43
C LEU A 254 7.79 -4.98 28.47
N GLU A 255 8.26 -6.10 29.00
CA GLU A 255 8.85 -7.18 28.21
C GLU A 255 8.20 -8.53 28.52
N TYR A 256 8.08 -9.35 27.48
CA TYR A 256 7.64 -10.73 27.58
C TYR A 256 8.46 -11.56 26.59
N GLU A 257 9.02 -12.65 27.07
CA GLU A 257 9.76 -13.60 26.25
C GLU A 257 9.30 -15.04 26.51
N ASP A 258 9.09 -15.75 25.41
CA ASP A 258 8.99 -17.21 25.38
C ASP A 258 10.06 -17.73 24.42
N ALA A 259 11.22 -18.12 24.96
CA ALA A 259 12.36 -18.56 24.17
C ALA A 259 12.08 -19.89 23.46
N SER A 260 11.28 -20.78 24.04
CA SER A 260 10.89 -22.07 23.44
C SER A 260 10.03 -21.88 22.21
N GLU A 261 9.07 -20.96 22.26
CA GLU A 261 8.23 -20.61 21.11
C GLU A 261 8.90 -19.60 20.18
N GLY A 262 10.05 -19.05 20.57
CA GLY A 262 10.77 -18.04 19.81
C GLY A 262 10.06 -16.68 19.76
N ILE A 263 9.21 -16.38 20.74
CA ILE A 263 8.43 -15.15 20.82
C ILE A 263 9.12 -14.15 21.75
N TYR A 264 9.18 -12.88 21.33
CA TYR A 264 9.56 -11.76 22.18
C TYR A 264 8.70 -10.55 21.88
N ARG A 265 8.33 -9.82 22.94
CA ARG A 265 7.45 -8.67 22.88
C ARG A 265 7.99 -7.62 23.82
N ALA A 266 8.06 -6.39 23.33
CA ALA A 266 8.51 -5.26 24.11
C ALA A 266 7.62 -4.04 23.82
N VAL A 267 7.34 -3.28 24.88
CA VAL A 267 6.59 -2.04 24.80
C VAL A 267 7.37 -1.00 25.57
N LEU A 268 7.64 0.13 24.91
CA LEU A 268 8.36 1.25 25.50
C LEU A 268 7.39 2.38 25.83
N LEU A 269 7.36 2.75 27.10
CA LEU A 269 6.59 3.85 27.64
C LEU A 269 7.53 4.94 28.18
N SER A 270 7.14 6.19 27.97
CA SER A 270 7.75 7.35 28.62
C SER A 270 6.64 8.10 29.35
N GLY A 271 6.62 7.96 30.68
CA GLY A 271 5.42 8.27 31.47
C GLY A 271 4.25 7.39 31.00
N ASP A 272 3.08 7.98 30.80
CA ASP A 272 1.88 7.28 30.32
C ASP A 272 1.73 7.31 28.79
N GLN A 273 2.81 7.56 28.03
CA GLN A 273 2.75 7.66 26.58
C GLN A 273 3.55 6.56 25.89
N LEU A 274 2.90 5.91 24.91
CA LEU A 274 3.50 4.91 24.06
C LEU A 274 4.54 5.52 23.09
N GLN A 275 5.77 4.99 23.16
CA GLN A 275 6.90 5.42 22.34
C GLN A 275 7.29 4.37 21.30
N ALA A 276 7.29 3.09 21.68
CA ALA A 276 7.57 2.00 20.76
C ALA A 276 6.89 0.68 21.16
N VAL A 277 6.71 -0.19 20.17
CA VAL A 277 6.25 -1.57 20.32
C VAL A 277 7.10 -2.43 19.39
N VAL A 278 7.68 -3.51 19.91
CA VAL A 278 8.50 -4.47 19.15
C VAL A 278 7.94 -5.86 19.39
N PHE A 279 7.61 -6.56 18.31
CA PHE A 279 7.18 -7.96 18.37
C PHE A 279 8.08 -8.77 17.45
N ILE A 280 8.60 -9.89 17.96
CA ILE A 280 9.46 -10.82 17.24
C ILE A 280 8.87 -12.23 17.43
N SER A 281 8.90 -13.02 16.36
CA SER A 281 8.47 -14.41 16.38
C SER A 281 9.31 -15.21 15.38
N SER A 282 9.61 -16.47 15.70
CA SER A 282 10.14 -17.45 14.74
C SER A 282 9.10 -17.84 13.68
N ARG A 283 7.83 -17.55 13.95
CA ARG A 283 6.68 -17.86 13.11
C ARG A 283 6.06 -16.58 12.51
N PRO A 284 5.38 -16.67 11.35
CA PRO A 284 4.80 -15.51 10.69
C PRO A 284 3.50 -14.97 11.34
N ASP A 285 2.93 -15.67 12.33
CA ASP A 285 1.66 -15.37 13.00
C ASP A 285 1.77 -14.24 14.05
N LEU A 286 2.30 -13.10 13.63
CA LEU A 286 2.41 -11.91 14.48
C LEU A 286 1.04 -11.25 14.71
N PRO A 287 0.79 -10.64 15.89
CA PRO A 287 -0.49 -10.00 16.22
C PRO A 287 -0.91 -8.89 15.24
N PRO A 288 -2.21 -8.60 15.11
CA PRO A 288 -2.68 -7.48 14.29
C PRO A 288 -2.09 -6.13 14.73
N ARG A 289 -1.82 -5.24 13.76
CA ARG A 289 -1.13 -3.95 14.01
C ARG A 289 -2.08 -2.79 14.28
N THR A 290 -3.32 -2.88 13.79
CA THR A 290 -4.27 -1.76 13.75
C THR A 290 -4.57 -1.23 15.15
N TRP A 291 -4.94 -2.11 16.09
CA TRP A 291 -5.23 -1.67 17.46
C TRP A 291 -4.00 -1.10 18.17
N LEU A 292 -2.82 -1.71 17.99
CA LEU A 292 -1.57 -1.27 18.60
C LEU A 292 -1.16 0.13 18.10
N ALA A 293 -1.19 0.34 16.78
CA ALA A 293 -0.89 1.64 16.17
C ALA A 293 -1.86 2.73 16.65
N ALA A 294 -3.13 2.39 16.88
CA ALA A 294 -4.15 3.30 17.40
C ALA A 294 -3.97 3.67 18.88
N GLN A 295 -3.05 3.06 19.63
CA GLN A 295 -2.73 3.47 21.01
C GLN A 295 -1.70 4.60 21.07
N PHE A 296 -0.95 4.82 19.99
CA PHE A 296 -0.08 5.99 19.90
C PHE A 296 -0.94 7.26 19.91
N GLY A 297 -0.48 8.27 20.66
CA GLY A 297 -1.19 9.53 20.88
C GLY A 297 -2.18 9.51 22.06
N LYS A 298 -2.38 8.36 22.72
CA LYS A 298 -3.24 8.22 23.90
C LYS A 298 -2.43 8.09 25.18
N THR A 299 -3.08 8.42 26.29
CA THR A 299 -2.62 8.08 27.64
C THR A 299 -2.87 6.59 27.90
N ILE A 300 -1.85 5.87 28.36
CA ILE A 300 -1.89 4.43 28.57
C ILE A 300 -2.17 4.14 30.05
N ASP A 301 -3.33 3.56 30.34
CA ASP A 301 -3.68 3.11 31.69
C ASP A 301 -3.17 1.69 31.98
N ALA A 302 -3.24 1.26 33.25
CA ALA A 302 -2.74 -0.05 33.69
C ALA A 302 -3.34 -1.24 32.91
N ARG A 303 -4.61 -1.15 32.52
CA ARG A 303 -5.28 -2.20 31.72
C ARG A 303 -4.74 -2.23 30.29
N THR A 304 -4.53 -1.08 29.68
CA THR A 304 -3.99 -0.95 28.33
C THR A 304 -2.53 -1.40 28.28
N ARG A 305 -1.74 -1.17 29.34
CA ARG A 305 -0.37 -1.70 29.45
C ARG A 305 -0.32 -3.22 29.26
N ALA A 306 -1.17 -3.96 29.96
CA ALA A 306 -1.26 -5.41 29.80
C ALA A 306 -1.73 -5.84 28.40
N ALA A 307 -2.68 -5.10 27.81
CA ALA A 307 -3.18 -5.35 26.46
C ALA A 307 -2.12 -5.11 25.37
N LEU A 308 -1.29 -4.06 25.52
CA LEU A 308 -0.17 -3.76 24.62
C LEU A 308 0.83 -4.91 24.59
N LEU A 309 1.22 -5.44 25.75
CA LEU A 309 2.15 -6.58 25.84
C LEU A 309 1.53 -7.89 25.31
N ALA A 310 0.21 -8.06 25.46
CA ALA A 310 -0.51 -9.17 24.85
C ALA A 310 -0.63 -9.06 23.32
N GLY A 311 -0.40 -7.87 22.75
CA GLY A 311 -0.52 -7.60 21.32
C GLY A 311 -1.96 -7.45 20.83
N GLN A 312 -2.94 -7.35 21.75
CA GLN A 312 -4.35 -7.31 21.41
C GLN A 312 -5.19 -6.66 22.53
N PRO A 313 -6.33 -6.05 22.19
CA PRO A 313 -7.22 -5.47 23.18
C PRO A 313 -7.78 -6.51 24.17
N LEU A 314 -7.73 -6.19 25.47
CA LEU A 314 -8.35 -7.02 26.52
C LEU A 314 -9.86 -6.76 26.57
N GLY A 315 -10.63 -7.58 25.84
CA GLY A 315 -12.10 -7.56 25.84
C GLY A 315 -12.75 -6.57 24.86
N GLN A 316 -11.95 -5.75 24.17
CA GLN A 316 -12.36 -5.05 22.94
C GLN A 316 -11.87 -5.86 21.72
N ARG A 317 -12.43 -5.61 20.53
CA ARG A 317 -12.06 -6.33 19.29
C ARG A 317 -11.25 -5.42 18.37
N ASP A 318 -10.32 -6.00 17.63
CA ASP A 318 -9.57 -5.32 16.58
C ASP A 318 -10.37 -5.34 15.25
N ASP A 319 -10.44 -4.18 14.58
CA ASP A 319 -11.04 -4.02 13.26
C ASP A 319 -10.15 -4.55 12.12
N GLY A 320 -8.93 -5.01 12.42
CA GLY A 320 -8.02 -5.64 11.48
C GLY A 320 -7.49 -4.69 10.40
N PRO A 321 -6.87 -5.20 9.32
CA PRO A 321 -6.31 -4.36 8.26
C PRO A 321 -7.39 -3.58 7.51
N VAL A 322 -7.02 -2.40 7.00
CA VAL A 322 -7.91 -1.58 6.17
C VAL A 322 -8.17 -2.30 4.85
N VAL A 323 -9.45 -2.60 4.60
CA VAL A 323 -9.90 -3.22 3.35
C VAL A 323 -10.33 -2.14 2.36
N CYS A 324 -11.03 -1.09 2.80
CA CYS A 324 -11.47 -0.01 1.93
C CYS A 324 -10.80 1.34 2.28
N SER A 325 -9.76 1.73 1.53
CA SER A 325 -9.06 3.00 1.76
C SER A 325 -9.94 4.24 1.50
N CYS A 326 -10.96 4.16 0.63
CA CYS A 326 -11.84 5.31 0.35
C CYS A 326 -12.58 5.78 1.61
N PHE A 327 -13.21 4.83 2.30
CA PHE A 327 -14.06 5.10 3.47
C PHE A 327 -13.42 4.68 4.80
N GLY A 328 -12.19 4.17 4.78
CA GLY A 328 -11.44 3.78 5.99
C GLY A 328 -12.02 2.56 6.70
N VAL A 329 -12.58 1.59 5.96
CA VAL A 329 -13.27 0.44 6.55
C VAL A 329 -12.31 -0.76 6.70
N GLY A 330 -12.23 -1.31 7.91
CA GLY A 330 -11.41 -2.48 8.26
C GLY A 330 -12.09 -3.84 8.03
N ALA A 331 -11.28 -4.90 7.96
CA ALA A 331 -11.75 -6.27 7.75
C ALA A 331 -12.70 -6.77 8.87
N GLY A 332 -12.40 -6.44 10.12
CA GLY A 332 -13.21 -6.79 11.30
C GLY A 332 -14.59 -6.15 11.25
N THR A 333 -14.67 -4.86 10.89
CA THR A 333 -15.96 -4.17 10.69
C THR A 333 -16.81 -4.84 9.62
N ILE A 334 -16.20 -5.22 8.49
CA ILE A 334 -16.88 -5.93 7.39
C ILE A 334 -17.38 -7.30 7.86
N LYS A 335 -16.51 -8.12 8.48
CA LYS A 335 -16.90 -9.44 9.01
C LYS A 335 -18.05 -9.34 10.01
N GLN A 336 -18.03 -8.34 10.89
CA GLN A 336 -19.11 -8.13 11.85
C GLN A 336 -20.42 -7.75 11.17
N ALA A 337 -20.39 -6.86 10.18
CA ALA A 337 -21.59 -6.48 9.44
C ALA A 337 -22.19 -7.69 8.72
N ILE A 338 -21.34 -8.50 8.06
CA ILE A 338 -21.73 -9.76 7.40
C ILE A 338 -22.44 -10.67 8.41
N ILE A 339 -21.78 -11.03 9.52
CA ILE A 339 -22.32 -11.98 10.49
C ILE A 339 -23.60 -11.45 11.16
N LYS A 340 -23.58 -10.21 11.68
CA LYS A 340 -24.70 -9.65 12.47
C LYS A 340 -25.94 -9.40 11.61
N ARG A 341 -25.75 -8.97 10.36
CA ARG A 341 -26.84 -8.60 9.45
C ARG A 341 -27.13 -9.66 8.39
N ARG A 342 -26.39 -10.78 8.40
CA ARG A 342 -26.48 -11.88 7.43
C ARG A 342 -26.34 -11.40 5.98
N LEU A 343 -25.32 -10.60 5.70
CA LEU A 343 -25.08 -10.06 4.36
C LEU A 343 -24.45 -11.15 3.48
N CYS A 344 -25.02 -11.40 2.30
CA CYS A 344 -24.62 -12.50 1.43
C CYS A 344 -23.95 -12.03 0.12
N SER A 345 -23.91 -10.73 -0.14
CA SER A 345 -23.39 -10.14 -1.37
C SER A 345 -22.53 -8.90 -1.14
N VAL A 346 -21.69 -8.56 -2.12
CA VAL A 346 -20.87 -7.35 -2.10
C VAL A 346 -21.74 -6.09 -2.10
N GLN A 347 -22.88 -6.12 -2.79
CA GLN A 347 -23.82 -5.02 -2.90
C GLN A 347 -24.44 -4.69 -1.54
N GLU A 348 -24.81 -5.69 -0.75
CA GLU A 348 -25.34 -5.52 0.60
C GLU A 348 -24.27 -4.98 1.57
N VAL A 349 -23.04 -5.48 1.50
CA VAL A 349 -21.90 -4.92 2.24
C VAL A 349 -21.67 -3.46 1.85
N THR A 350 -21.75 -3.15 0.56
CA THR A 350 -21.60 -1.79 0.02
C THR A 350 -22.71 -0.86 0.54
N ALA A 351 -23.97 -1.30 0.52
CA ALA A 351 -25.08 -0.52 1.04
C ALA A 351 -24.94 -0.23 2.55
N CYS A 352 -24.43 -1.21 3.31
CA CYS A 352 -24.28 -1.08 4.76
C CYS A 352 -23.07 -0.22 5.17
N LEU A 353 -21.92 -0.39 4.52
CA LEU A 353 -20.63 0.17 4.97
C LEU A 353 -20.00 1.15 3.97
N LYS A 354 -20.63 1.39 2.82
CA LYS A 354 -20.08 2.13 1.66
C LYS A 354 -18.85 1.50 1.01
N ALA A 355 -18.20 0.54 1.66
CA ALA A 355 -17.05 -0.20 1.16
C ALA A 355 -17.40 -0.93 -0.15
N GLY A 356 -16.65 -0.64 -1.23
CA GLY A 356 -16.91 -1.17 -2.57
C GLY A 356 -17.64 -0.21 -3.51
N GLY A 357 -18.29 0.83 -2.97
CA GLY A 357 -19.19 1.71 -3.76
C GLY A 357 -18.55 2.91 -4.46
N ASN A 358 -17.27 3.21 -4.21
CA ASN A 358 -16.60 4.36 -4.84
C ASN A 358 -15.67 3.93 -5.99
N CYS A 359 -14.57 3.25 -5.67
CA CYS A 359 -13.54 2.85 -6.65
C CYS A 359 -13.54 1.35 -7.00
N GLY A 360 -14.30 0.54 -6.26
CA GLY A 360 -14.37 -0.92 -6.43
C GLY A 360 -13.12 -1.73 -6.07
N SER A 361 -12.00 -1.12 -5.68
CA SER A 361 -10.72 -1.85 -5.48
C SER A 361 -10.75 -2.90 -4.36
N CYS A 362 -11.60 -2.70 -3.36
CA CYS A 362 -11.74 -3.60 -2.21
C CYS A 362 -12.76 -4.72 -2.42
N ILE A 363 -13.42 -4.78 -3.59
CA ILE A 363 -14.43 -5.80 -3.91
C ILE A 363 -13.86 -7.24 -3.84
N PRO A 364 -12.67 -7.55 -4.39
CA PRO A 364 -12.11 -8.90 -4.31
C PRO A 364 -11.90 -9.35 -2.86
N GLU A 365 -11.41 -8.45 -2.00
CA GLU A 365 -11.20 -8.74 -0.58
C GLU A 365 -12.53 -8.91 0.17
N ILE A 366 -13.54 -8.09 -0.13
CA ILE A 366 -14.90 -8.27 0.42
C ILE A 366 -15.46 -9.65 0.04
N ARG A 367 -15.24 -10.12 -1.20
CA ARG A 367 -15.66 -11.48 -1.62
C ARG A 367 -14.95 -12.56 -0.81
N LYS A 368 -13.63 -12.46 -0.62
CA LYS A 368 -12.87 -13.39 0.24
C LYS A 368 -13.41 -13.42 1.67
N LEU A 369 -13.78 -12.26 2.21
CA LEU A 369 -14.38 -12.17 3.55
C LEU A 369 -15.74 -12.85 3.63
N LEU A 370 -16.63 -12.63 2.64
CA LEU A 370 -17.92 -13.31 2.53
C LEU A 370 -17.75 -14.84 2.46
N ASP A 371 -16.82 -15.31 1.62
CA ASP A 371 -16.47 -16.73 1.47
C ASP A 371 -15.99 -17.32 2.81
N SER A 372 -15.09 -16.62 3.50
CA SER A 372 -14.52 -17.06 4.79
C SER A 372 -15.56 -17.16 5.92
N THR A 373 -16.66 -16.42 5.82
CA THR A 373 -17.76 -16.43 6.80
C THR A 373 -18.88 -17.42 6.45
N GLY A 374 -18.78 -18.11 5.30
CA GLY A 374 -19.76 -19.11 4.87
C GLY A 374 -21.13 -18.54 4.47
N GLN A 375 -21.24 -17.25 4.16
CA GLN A 375 -22.51 -16.58 3.87
C GLN A 375 -22.73 -16.24 2.39
N ARG A 376 -21.84 -16.66 1.48
CA ARG A 376 -22.00 -16.29 0.08
C ARG A 376 -23.14 -17.08 -0.58
N SER A 377 -24.10 -16.34 -1.14
CA SER A 377 -25.09 -16.93 -2.06
C SER A 377 -24.40 -17.21 -3.39
N THR A 378 -24.49 -18.45 -3.88
CA THR A 378 -24.12 -18.79 -5.26
C THR A 378 -25.08 -18.08 -6.20
N ALA A 379 -24.61 -17.00 -6.82
CA ALA A 379 -25.29 -16.32 -7.92
C ALA A 379 -24.38 -16.34 -9.15
#